data_AF-A0A915NVI7-F1
#
_entry.id   AF-A0A915NVI7-F1
#
_cell.length_a   1.000
_cell.length_b   1.000
_cell.length_c   1.000
_cell.angle_alpha   90.00
_cell.angle_beta   90.00
_cell.angle_gamma   90.00
#
_symmetry.space_group_name_H-M   'P 1'
#
loop_
_entity.id
_entity.type
_entity.pdbx_description
1 polymer ?
#
loop_
_entity_poly.entity_id
_entity_poly.type
_entity_poly.pdbx_seq_one_letter_code
_entity_poly.pdbx_strand_id
1 'polypeptide(L)'
;MAPHLESNWEHYIQHVKFWRTEVKRSLGEMISNLEIVSSGNGKPTIFGLAAAPGDSSFNQILMHAEICLDDLPLNSDELMEERPILELKPMFDFAAKIQFQPQTPSKDPSTDDQQQSKLPSELALHYERLRGQLSSGVVSYERHAENGAFLICTFTQLFVYKNNIRSQIAQWLPPQSFLMNASFCKITSDFVAFISGNQLFID
;
A
#
# COMPACT_ATOMS: atom_id res chain seq x y z
N MET A 1 13.96 -46.09 17.70
CA MET A 1 13.86 -44.99 18.68
C MET A 1 14.44 -43.75 18.03
N ALA A 2 13.61 -42.75 17.73
CA ALA A 2 14.12 -41.48 17.22
C ALA A 2 14.79 -40.72 18.39
N PRO A 3 16.02 -40.22 18.23
CA PRO A 3 16.66 -39.43 19.28
C PRO A 3 15.83 -38.16 19.52
N HIS A 4 15.44 -37.92 20.77
CA HIS A 4 14.94 -36.62 21.20
C HIS A 4 16.10 -35.63 21.07
N LEU A 5 16.13 -34.85 19.99
CA LEU A 5 16.98 -33.67 19.91
C LEU A 5 16.45 -32.66 20.93
N GLU A 6 17.10 -32.58 22.09
CA GLU A 6 16.95 -31.44 22.99
C GLU A 6 17.50 -30.20 22.27
N SER A 7 16.63 -29.54 21.50
CA SER A 7 16.92 -28.24 20.90
C SER A 7 17.07 -27.23 22.04
N ASN A 8 18.27 -26.69 22.23
CA ASN A 8 18.46 -25.56 23.13
C ASN A 8 17.71 -24.32 22.57
N TRP A 9 17.57 -23.28 23.39
CA TRP A 9 16.81 -22.07 23.02
C TRP A 9 17.31 -21.43 21.72
N GLU A 10 18.62 -21.42 21.45
CA GLU A 10 19.16 -20.90 20.20
C GLU A 10 18.69 -21.71 18.97
N HIS A 11 18.72 -23.05 19.05
CA HIS A 11 18.26 -23.91 17.96
C HIS A 11 16.75 -23.73 17.71
N TYR A 12 15.95 -23.56 18.77
CA TYR A 12 14.52 -23.25 18.62
C TYR A 12 14.31 -21.90 17.92
N ILE A 13 15.04 -20.85 18.30
CA ILE A 13 14.95 -19.54 17.66
C ILE A 13 15.36 -19.60 16.18
N GLN A 14 16.41 -20.34 15.84
CA GLN A 14 16.81 -20.54 14.43
C GLN A 14 15.74 -21.28 13.63
N HIS A 15 15.14 -22.32 14.21
CA HIS A 15 14.04 -23.05 13.59
C HIS A 15 12.82 -22.15 13.35
N VAL A 16 12.43 -21.33 14.33
CA VAL A 16 11.35 -20.34 14.18
C VAL A 16 11.69 -19.30 13.11
N LYS A 17 12.93 -18.81 13.05
CA LYS A 17 13.37 -17.87 12.01
C LYS A 17 13.27 -18.49 10.61
N PHE A 18 13.74 -19.73 10.45
CA PHE A 18 13.64 -20.46 9.19
C PHE A 18 12.18 -20.57 8.72
N TRP A 19 11.29 -21.06 9.58
CA TRP A 19 9.87 -21.20 9.22
C TRP A 19 9.19 -19.86 8.96
N ARG A 20 9.53 -18.80 9.69
CA ARG A 20 9.01 -17.46 9.39
C ARG A 20 9.45 -16.97 8.01
N THR A 21 10.69 -17.23 7.61
CA THR A 21 11.18 -16.89 6.27
C THR A 21 10.45 -17.70 5.20
N GLU A 22 10.29 -19.00 5.42
CA GLU A 22 9.63 -19.89 4.46
C GLU A 22 8.13 -19.56 4.31
N VAL A 23 7.44 -19.32 5.43
CA VAL A 23 6.04 -18.89 5.44
C VAL A 23 5.88 -17.54 4.74
N LYS A 24 6.76 -16.57 5.01
CA LYS A 24 6.75 -15.28 4.31
C LYS A 24 6.92 -15.43 2.81
N ARG A 25 7.81 -16.33 2.37
CA ARG A 25 8.00 -16.65 0.94
C ARG A 25 6.75 -17.28 0.34
N SER A 26 6.07 -18.16 1.08
CA SER A 26 4.88 -18.88 0.62
C SER A 26 3.59 -18.06 0.58
N LEU A 27 3.48 -17.01 1.41
CA LEU A 27 2.28 -16.16 1.46
C LEU A 27 2.13 -15.28 0.22
N GLY A 28 3.19 -15.15 -0.58
CA GLY A 28 3.20 -14.39 -1.83
C GLY A 28 2.89 -12.90 -1.64
N GLU A 29 3.02 -12.14 -2.72
CA GLU A 29 2.55 -10.76 -2.75
C GLU A 29 1.03 -10.79 -2.97
N MET A 30 0.25 -10.45 -1.93
CA MET A 30 -1.20 -10.31 -2.07
C MET A 30 -1.55 -8.94 -2.62
N ILE A 31 -2.42 -8.91 -3.62
CA ILE A 31 -3.05 -7.67 -4.08
C ILE A 31 -4.31 -7.39 -3.24
N SER A 32 -4.47 -6.15 -2.79
CA SER A 32 -5.62 -5.70 -2.01
C SER A 32 -6.30 -4.49 -2.64
N ASN A 33 -7.48 -4.12 -2.13
CA ASN A 33 -8.25 -2.95 -2.56
C ASN A 33 -8.47 -2.93 -4.08
N LEU A 34 -8.95 -4.03 -4.64
CA LEU A 34 -9.14 -4.16 -6.09
C LEU A 34 -10.30 -3.30 -6.58
N GLU A 35 -10.07 -2.54 -7.65
CA GLU A 35 -11.09 -1.81 -8.41
C GLU A 35 -10.97 -2.18 -9.89
N ILE A 36 -12.08 -2.50 -10.54
CA ILE A 36 -12.13 -2.78 -11.99
C ILE A 36 -12.83 -1.63 -12.69
N VAL A 37 -12.17 -1.02 -13.66
CA VAL A 37 -12.67 0.15 -14.39
C VAL A 37 -12.70 -0.18 -15.87
N SER A 38 -13.84 0.07 -16.51
CA SER A 38 -13.96 0.02 -17.97
C SER A 38 -13.66 1.40 -18.53
N SER A 39 -12.51 1.57 -19.18
CA SER A 39 -12.22 2.80 -19.92
C SER A 39 -13.12 2.87 -21.16
N GLY A 40 -13.62 4.06 -21.52
CA GLY A 40 -14.33 4.30 -22.78
C GLY A 40 -13.49 3.93 -24.02
N ASN A 41 -12.18 3.70 -23.83
CA ASN A 41 -11.22 3.34 -24.86
C ASN A 41 -11.09 1.81 -25.07
N GLY A 42 -11.90 0.99 -24.36
CA GLY A 42 -12.20 -0.38 -24.77
C GLY A 42 -11.51 -1.52 -24.02
N LYS A 43 -10.55 -1.27 -23.12
CA LYS A 43 -9.96 -2.33 -22.29
C LYS A 43 -10.28 -2.11 -20.81
N PRO A 44 -10.80 -3.14 -20.10
CA PRO A 44 -10.98 -3.04 -18.67
C PRO A 44 -9.61 -3.09 -17.97
N THR A 45 -9.44 -2.23 -16.98
CA THR A 45 -8.22 -2.13 -16.17
C THR A 45 -8.54 -2.48 -14.73
N ILE A 46 -7.70 -3.30 -14.12
CA ILE A 46 -7.72 -3.60 -12.70
C ILE A 46 -6.72 -2.66 -12.02
N PHE A 47 -7.14 -2.03 -10.94
CA PHE A 47 -6.27 -1.30 -10.01
C PHE A 47 -6.24 -2.04 -8.67
N GLY A 48 -5.11 -1.95 -7.96
CA GLY A 48 -5.00 -2.50 -6.62
C GLY A 48 -3.68 -2.19 -5.96
N LEU A 49 -3.59 -2.45 -4.67
CA LEU A 49 -2.39 -2.22 -3.87
C LEU A 49 -1.60 -3.52 -3.76
N ALA A 50 -0.32 -3.50 -4.13
CA ALA A 50 0.58 -4.63 -3.97
C ALA A 50 2.01 -4.15 -3.65
N ALA A 51 2.88 -5.05 -3.22
CA ALA A 51 4.29 -4.75 -3.01
C ALA A 51 4.96 -4.39 -4.36
N ALA A 52 5.92 -3.47 -4.33
CA ALA A 52 6.69 -3.13 -5.53
C ALA A 52 7.51 -4.34 -6.04
N PRO A 53 7.55 -4.62 -7.35
CA PRO A 53 8.27 -5.77 -7.87
C PRO A 53 9.76 -5.66 -7.56
N GLY A 54 10.34 -6.71 -6.98
CA GLY A 54 11.76 -6.76 -6.63
C GLY A 54 12.16 -5.90 -5.42
N ASP A 55 11.20 -5.27 -4.73
CA ASP A 55 11.48 -4.56 -3.48
C ASP A 55 11.37 -5.53 -2.28
N SER A 56 12.51 -5.80 -1.65
CA SER A 56 12.57 -6.58 -0.40
C SER A 56 11.99 -5.82 0.80
N SER A 57 11.86 -4.50 0.68
CA SER A 57 11.07 -3.69 1.59
C SER A 57 9.64 -3.71 1.10
N PHE A 58 8.71 -4.17 1.94
CA PHE A 58 7.30 -4.42 1.64
C PHE A 58 6.49 -3.14 1.35
N ASN A 59 7.03 -2.24 0.52
CA ASN A 59 6.44 -0.98 0.13
C ASN A 59 5.24 -1.25 -0.77
N GLN A 60 4.06 -1.08 -0.20
CA GLN A 60 2.81 -1.17 -0.91
C GLN A 60 2.64 0.06 -1.81
N ILE A 61 2.39 -0.18 -3.10
CA ILE A 61 2.16 0.87 -4.10
C ILE A 61 0.89 0.56 -4.90
N LEU A 62 0.35 1.58 -5.56
CA LEU A 62 -0.76 1.39 -6.49
C LEU A 62 -0.25 0.77 -7.79
N MET A 63 -0.81 -0.39 -8.12
CA MET A 63 -0.57 -1.16 -9.32
C MET A 63 -1.79 -1.13 -10.23
N HIS A 64 -1.56 -1.42 -11.51
CA HIS A 64 -2.62 -1.71 -12.46
C HIS A 64 -2.28 -2.87 -13.39
N ALA A 65 -3.30 -3.51 -13.94
CA ALA A 65 -3.17 -4.51 -15.01
C ALA A 65 -4.31 -4.32 -16.02
N GLU A 66 -3.99 -4.46 -17.30
CA GLU A 66 -4.99 -4.42 -18.38
C GLU A 66 -5.53 -5.83 -18.63
N ILE A 67 -6.85 -5.96 -18.77
CA ILE A 67 -7.50 -7.21 -19.13
C ILE A 67 -7.56 -7.28 -20.66
N CYS A 68 -6.77 -8.18 -21.26
CA CYS A 68 -6.89 -8.53 -22.67
C CYS A 68 -8.11 -9.43 -22.88
N LEU A 69 -9.19 -8.86 -23.43
CA LEU A 69 -10.41 -9.61 -23.77
C LEU A 69 -10.31 -10.33 -25.12
N ASP A 70 -9.32 -9.98 -25.94
CA ASP A 70 -9.17 -10.48 -27.31
C ASP A 70 -8.70 -11.96 -27.38
N ASP A 71 -8.17 -12.50 -26.27
CA ASP A 71 -7.52 -13.82 -26.21
C ASP A 71 -8.29 -14.88 -25.41
N LEU A 72 -9.55 -14.62 -25.01
CA LEU A 72 -10.33 -15.58 -24.21
C LEU A 72 -11.27 -16.42 -25.11
N PRO A 73 -10.96 -17.70 -25.38
CA PRO A 73 -11.87 -18.56 -26.13
C PRO A 73 -13.16 -18.78 -25.34
N LEU A 74 -14.27 -18.22 -25.86
CA LEU A 74 -15.61 -18.28 -25.27
C LEU A 74 -16.17 -19.71 -25.10
N ASN A 75 -15.52 -20.72 -25.67
CA ASN A 75 -15.88 -22.14 -25.55
C ASN A 75 -14.61 -22.97 -25.42
N SER A 76 -14.20 -23.33 -24.20
CA SER A 76 -13.25 -24.43 -24.02
C SER A 76 -13.35 -25.02 -22.61
N ASP A 77 -14.22 -26.02 -22.47
CA ASP A 77 -14.14 -26.98 -21.36
C ASP A 77 -12.83 -27.80 -21.40
N GLU A 78 -12.00 -27.64 -22.44
CA GLU A 78 -10.76 -28.39 -22.70
C GLU A 78 -9.45 -27.61 -22.46
N LEU A 79 -9.45 -26.32 -22.08
CA LEU A 79 -8.23 -25.51 -21.90
C LEU A 79 -8.05 -24.98 -20.47
N MET A 80 -8.22 -25.84 -19.48
CA MET A 80 -7.89 -25.53 -18.08
C MET A 80 -6.37 -25.39 -17.81
N GLU A 81 -5.50 -25.67 -18.80
CA GLU A 81 -4.05 -25.76 -18.61
C GLU A 81 -3.29 -24.42 -18.73
N GLU A 82 -3.83 -23.41 -19.43
CA GLU A 82 -3.17 -22.10 -19.57
C GLU A 82 -4.09 -20.96 -19.12
N ARG A 83 -4.13 -20.71 -17.81
CA ARG A 83 -4.79 -19.52 -17.27
C ARG A 83 -3.86 -18.32 -17.47
N PRO A 84 -4.26 -17.27 -18.21
CA PRO A 84 -3.41 -16.10 -18.40
C PRO A 84 -3.15 -15.42 -17.05
N ILE A 85 -1.88 -15.22 -16.73
CA ILE A 85 -1.46 -14.46 -15.54
C ILE A 85 -1.33 -13.00 -15.96
N LEU A 86 -2.11 -12.13 -15.32
CA LEU A 86 -2.02 -10.69 -15.56
C LEU A 86 -0.76 -10.13 -14.91
N GLU A 87 0.07 -9.44 -15.71
CA GLU A 87 1.24 -8.74 -15.21
C GLU A 87 0.82 -7.42 -14.55
N LEU A 88 1.11 -7.28 -13.25
CA LEU A 88 0.90 -6.04 -12.51
C LEU A 88 2.02 -5.03 -12.82
N LYS A 89 1.61 -3.82 -13.18
CA LYS A 89 2.52 -2.71 -13.46
C LYS A 89 2.33 -1.59 -12.45
N PRO A 90 3.40 -0.94 -11.98
CA PRO A 90 3.28 0.22 -11.11
C PRO A 90 2.55 1.33 -11.84
N MET A 91 1.52 1.90 -11.20
CA MET A 91 0.76 3.01 -11.80
C MET A 91 1.59 4.30 -11.84
N PHE A 92 2.55 4.43 -10.92
CA PHE A 92 3.44 5.59 -10.84
C PHE A 92 4.85 5.12 -10.52
N ASP A 93 5.85 5.94 -10.85
CA ASP A 93 7.24 5.81 -10.38
C ASP A 93 7.36 6.09 -8.86
N PHE A 94 6.60 5.33 -8.06
CA PHE A 94 6.46 5.54 -6.63
C PHE A 94 7.76 5.25 -5.86
N ALA A 95 8.53 4.27 -6.33
CA ALA A 95 9.81 3.86 -5.74
C ALA A 95 10.85 5.01 -5.72
N ALA A 96 10.78 5.97 -6.63
CA ALA A 96 11.76 7.06 -6.72
C ALA A 96 11.40 8.30 -5.87
N LYS A 97 10.15 8.44 -5.39
CA LYS A 97 9.64 9.73 -4.89
C LYS A 97 8.86 9.70 -3.56
N ILE A 98 8.69 8.54 -2.93
CA ILE A 98 8.35 8.49 -1.49
C ILE A 98 9.69 8.44 -0.75
N GLN A 99 10.41 9.57 -0.74
CA GLN A 99 11.42 9.75 0.28
C GLN A 99 10.66 9.88 1.59
N PHE A 100 10.54 8.79 2.34
CA PHE A 100 10.49 8.90 3.78
C PHE A 100 11.73 9.70 4.14
N GLN A 101 11.59 10.99 4.44
CA GLN A 101 12.57 11.62 5.32
C GLN A 101 12.28 11.02 6.69
N PRO A 102 13.08 10.06 7.20
CA PRO A 102 13.23 10.03 8.64
C PRO A 102 13.69 11.44 9.01
N GLN A 103 12.98 12.08 9.94
CA GLN A 103 13.46 13.33 10.52
C GLN A 103 14.94 13.12 10.86
N THR A 104 15.80 13.97 10.31
CA THR A 104 17.24 13.90 10.49
C THR A 104 17.52 13.79 11.99
N PRO A 105 18.21 12.74 12.47
CA PRO A 105 18.55 12.65 13.88
C PRO A 105 19.44 13.85 14.22
N SER A 106 19.00 14.64 15.20
CA SER A 106 19.86 15.59 15.89
C SER A 106 21.13 14.85 16.32
N LYS A 107 22.28 15.40 15.94
CA LYS A 107 23.61 14.89 16.30
C LYS A 107 23.78 14.97 17.82
N ASP A 108 23.38 13.95 18.55
CA ASP A 108 23.86 13.67 19.90
C ASP A 108 24.05 12.16 20.04
N PRO A 109 25.30 11.67 20.14
CA PRO A 109 25.58 10.25 20.25
C PRO A 109 25.63 9.88 21.73
N SER A 110 24.50 9.50 22.32
CA SER A 110 24.55 8.65 23.51
C SER A 110 23.26 7.87 23.70
N THR A 111 23.43 6.57 23.99
CA THR A 111 22.47 5.55 24.39
C THR A 111 21.60 4.88 23.30
N ASP A 112 22.01 3.64 23.00
CA ASP A 112 21.32 2.59 22.25
C ASP A 112 20.01 2.14 22.93
N ASP A 113 18.96 2.96 22.84
CA ASP A 113 17.58 2.53 23.08
C ASP A 113 16.67 3.00 21.94
N GLN A 114 16.36 2.06 21.05
CA GLN A 114 15.14 1.97 20.23
C GLN A 114 14.51 3.31 19.82
N GLN A 115 15.05 3.97 18.78
CA GLN A 115 14.27 4.87 17.95
C GLN A 115 13.28 4.07 17.08
N GLN A 116 12.32 3.39 17.71
CA GLN A 116 11.02 3.23 17.08
C GLN A 116 10.44 4.63 17.01
N SER A 117 10.33 5.21 15.81
CA SER A 117 9.52 6.40 15.61
C SER A 117 8.14 6.11 16.21
N LYS A 118 7.81 6.73 17.34
CA LYS A 118 6.52 6.50 17.99
C LYS A 118 5.43 6.93 17.02
N LEU A 119 4.78 5.94 16.42
CA LEU A 119 3.62 6.15 15.57
C LEU A 119 2.60 7.01 16.36
N PRO A 120 1.99 8.05 15.78
CA PRO A 120 0.98 8.83 16.49
C PRO A 120 -0.12 7.93 17.05
N SER A 121 -0.58 8.20 18.28
CA SER A 121 -1.53 7.31 18.99
C SER A 121 -2.83 7.09 18.22
N GLU A 122 -3.35 8.12 17.56
CA GLU A 122 -4.56 8.02 16.73
C GLU A 122 -4.36 7.04 15.55
N LEU A 123 -3.17 7.09 14.94
CA LEU A 123 -2.82 6.19 13.85
C LEU A 123 -2.67 4.74 14.34
N ALA A 124 -2.00 4.54 15.47
CA ALA A 124 -1.83 3.21 16.05
C ALA A 124 -3.19 2.58 16.39
N LEU A 125 -4.10 3.35 17.00
CA LEU A 125 -5.46 2.90 17.30
C LEU A 125 -6.29 2.63 16.05
N HIS A 126 -6.14 3.45 15.00
CA HIS A 126 -6.81 3.23 13.72
C HIS A 126 -6.41 1.88 13.10
N TYR A 127 -5.12 1.52 13.15
CA TYR A 127 -4.64 0.24 12.62
C TYR A 127 -5.06 -0.97 13.41
N GLU A 128 -4.99 -0.89 14.74
CA GLU A 128 -5.53 -1.94 15.61
C GLU A 128 -7.00 -2.22 15.28
N ARG A 129 -7.78 -1.17 14.96
CA ARG A 129 -9.18 -1.31 14.52
C ARG A 129 -9.34 -1.91 13.13
N LEU A 130 -8.49 -1.53 12.18
CA LEU A 130 -8.50 -2.09 10.82
C LEU A 130 -7.95 -3.52 10.75
N ARG A 131 -7.35 -4.02 11.84
CA ARG A 131 -6.60 -5.28 11.89
C ARG A 131 -5.54 -5.37 10.78
N GLY A 132 -5.09 -4.22 10.28
CA GLY A 132 -4.09 -4.13 9.23
C GLY A 132 -2.70 -4.27 9.82
N GLN A 133 -1.78 -4.90 9.07
CA GLN A 133 -0.35 -4.73 9.34
C GLN A 133 0.07 -3.36 8.83
N LEU A 134 0.97 -2.69 9.56
CA LEU A 134 1.66 -1.50 9.05
C LEU A 134 2.54 -1.91 7.86
N SER A 135 2.00 -1.88 6.65
CA SER A 135 2.76 -2.01 5.40
C SER A 135 3.41 -0.66 5.08
N SER A 136 4.71 -0.63 4.83
CA SER A 136 5.33 0.62 4.36
C SER A 136 4.67 1.05 3.03
N GLY A 137 4.47 2.35 2.80
CA GLY A 137 3.91 2.87 1.54
C GLY A 137 2.45 3.33 1.58
N VAL A 138 1.69 2.97 0.55
CA VAL A 138 0.28 3.36 0.34
C VAL A 138 -0.63 2.43 1.14
N VAL A 139 -1.46 3.02 1.99
CA VAL A 139 -2.37 2.30 2.90
C VAL A 139 -3.75 2.14 2.26
N SER A 140 -4.21 3.18 1.57
CA SER A 140 -5.48 3.17 0.86
C SER A 140 -5.40 4.12 -0.34
N TYR A 141 -6.31 3.90 -1.28
CA TYR A 141 -6.54 4.81 -2.38
C TYR A 141 -8.04 4.92 -2.65
N GLU A 142 -8.46 6.02 -3.25
CA GLU A 142 -9.79 6.25 -3.76
C GLU A 142 -9.68 6.81 -5.17
N ARG A 143 -10.49 6.29 -6.11
CA ARG A 143 -10.55 6.81 -7.48
C ARG A 143 -11.85 7.58 -7.69
N HIS A 144 -11.77 8.78 -8.22
CA HIS A 144 -12.94 9.54 -8.64
C HIS A 144 -13.45 9.01 -9.98
N ALA A 145 -14.70 8.52 -9.98
CA ALA A 145 -15.24 7.72 -11.08
C ALA A 145 -15.25 8.45 -12.44
N GLU A 146 -15.64 9.73 -12.44
CA GLU A 146 -15.90 10.48 -13.68
C GLU A 146 -14.62 10.95 -14.38
N ASN A 147 -13.65 11.44 -13.62
CA ASN A 147 -12.44 12.06 -14.19
C ASN A 147 -11.17 11.23 -13.96
N GLY A 148 -11.28 10.08 -13.28
CA GLY A 148 -10.18 9.17 -13.05
C GLY A 148 -9.06 9.73 -12.17
N ALA A 149 -9.34 10.77 -11.36
CA ALA A 149 -8.38 11.25 -10.37
C ALA A 149 -8.19 10.21 -9.26
N PHE A 150 -6.98 10.11 -8.72
CA PHE A 150 -6.67 9.21 -7.61
C PHE A 150 -6.31 10.02 -6.36
N LEU A 151 -6.93 9.69 -5.24
CA LEU A 151 -6.53 10.11 -3.91
C LEU A 151 -5.74 8.94 -3.30
N ILE A 152 -4.51 9.21 -2.87
CA ILE A 152 -3.57 8.21 -2.39
C ILE A 152 -3.20 8.58 -0.97
N CYS A 153 -3.48 7.66 -0.05
CA CYS A 153 -3.25 7.84 1.37
C CYS A 153 -2.03 7.02 1.79
N THR A 154 -0.99 7.71 2.26
CA THR A 154 0.10 7.08 3.01
C THR A 154 -0.14 7.29 4.50
N PHE A 155 0.78 6.81 5.33
CA PHE A 155 0.70 7.06 6.77
C PHE A 155 0.66 8.53 7.15
N THR A 156 1.45 9.36 6.49
CA THR A 156 1.68 10.74 6.95
C THR A 156 1.17 11.78 5.98
N GLN A 157 0.82 11.37 4.76
CA GLN A 157 0.59 12.28 3.66
C GLN A 157 -0.58 11.80 2.80
N LEU A 158 -1.30 12.79 2.27
CA LEU A 158 -2.33 12.59 1.27
C LEU A 158 -1.85 13.20 -0.05
N PHE A 159 -2.00 12.44 -1.13
CA PHE A 159 -1.66 12.88 -2.47
C PHE A 159 -2.85 12.76 -3.39
N VAL A 160 -3.04 13.74 -4.26
CA VAL A 160 -3.95 13.64 -5.40
C VAL A 160 -3.12 13.50 -6.66
N TYR A 161 -3.49 12.52 -7.48
CA TYR A 161 -2.98 12.36 -8.83
C TYR A 161 -4.10 12.65 -9.82
N LYS A 162 -3.96 13.73 -10.58
CA LYS A 162 -4.95 14.20 -11.55
C LYS A 162 -4.21 14.73 -12.78
N ASN A 163 -4.64 14.34 -13.98
CA ASN A 163 -4.04 14.79 -15.25
C ASN A 163 -2.51 14.58 -15.32
N ASN A 164 -2.03 13.43 -14.86
CA ASN A 164 -0.60 13.10 -14.76
C ASN A 164 0.24 13.97 -13.80
N ILE A 165 -0.43 14.78 -12.97
CA ILE A 165 0.22 15.66 -11.98
C ILE A 165 -0.08 15.13 -10.59
N ARG A 166 0.98 15.00 -9.78
CA ARG A 166 0.89 14.67 -8.36
C ARG A 166 0.94 15.94 -7.52
N SER A 167 -0.06 16.15 -6.70
CA SER A 167 -0.16 17.26 -5.74
C SER A 167 -0.33 16.69 -4.33
N GLN A 168 0.31 17.31 -3.34
CA GLN A 168 0.11 16.96 -1.93
C GLN A 168 -1.01 17.81 -1.34
N ILE A 169 -1.88 17.19 -0.55
CA ILE A 169 -3.03 17.83 0.11
C ILE A 169 -2.63 18.36 1.49
N ALA A 170 -3.27 19.43 1.94
CA ALA A 170 -3.14 20.05 3.26
C ALA A 170 -1.74 20.61 3.57
N GLN A 171 -1.05 21.17 2.56
CA GLN A 171 0.29 21.78 2.75
C GLN A 171 0.30 22.98 3.72
N TRP A 172 -0.86 23.59 3.94
CA TRP A 172 -1.05 24.72 4.86
C TRP A 172 -1.17 24.29 6.33
N LEU A 173 -1.34 22.99 6.61
CA LEU A 173 -1.30 22.46 7.98
C LEU A 173 0.15 22.31 8.47
N PRO A 174 0.37 22.34 9.80
CA PRO A 174 1.67 22.03 10.38
C PRO A 174 2.20 20.67 9.87
N PRO A 175 3.50 20.52 9.56
CA PRO A 175 4.07 19.29 9.00
C PRO A 175 3.88 18.03 9.86
N GLN A 176 3.53 18.20 11.12
CA GLN A 176 3.30 17.12 12.10
C GLN A 176 1.82 16.70 12.16
N SER A 177 0.96 17.33 11.35
CA SER A 177 -0.47 17.07 11.33
C SER A 177 -0.76 15.72 10.72
N PHE A 178 -1.66 14.98 11.36
CA PHE A 178 -2.07 13.67 10.92
C PHE A 178 -3.36 13.77 10.11
N LEU A 179 -3.38 13.21 8.91
CA LEU A 179 -4.52 13.31 7.99
C LEU A 179 -5.21 11.94 7.89
N MET A 180 -6.50 11.89 8.24
CA MET A 180 -7.30 10.66 8.28
C MET A 180 -8.57 10.78 7.44
N ASN A 181 -9.12 9.62 7.08
CA ASN A 181 -10.46 9.50 6.47
C ASN A 181 -10.67 10.45 5.30
N ALA A 182 -9.65 10.55 4.45
CA ALA A 182 -9.70 11.41 3.28
C ALA A 182 -10.62 10.81 2.21
N SER A 183 -11.41 11.65 1.55
CA SER A 183 -12.29 11.23 0.46
C SER A 183 -12.55 12.38 -0.50
N PHE A 184 -12.77 12.07 -1.78
CA PHE A 184 -13.19 13.08 -2.75
C PHE A 184 -14.62 13.53 -2.48
N CYS A 185 -14.94 14.75 -2.89
CA CYS A 185 -16.33 15.11 -3.13
C CYS A 185 -16.90 14.21 -4.24
N LYS A 186 -18.10 13.63 -4.01
CA LYS A 186 -18.74 12.71 -4.96
C LYS A 186 -19.11 13.34 -6.31
N ILE A 187 -19.22 14.67 -6.35
CA ILE A 187 -19.64 15.44 -7.53
C ILE A 187 -18.43 15.96 -8.31
N THR A 188 -17.31 16.21 -7.64
CA THR A 188 -16.09 16.71 -8.27
C THR A 188 -14.85 16.25 -7.52
N SER A 189 -13.79 15.93 -8.25
CA SER A 189 -12.49 15.64 -7.64
C SER A 189 -11.69 16.89 -7.25
N ASP A 190 -12.27 18.09 -7.37
CA ASP A 190 -11.59 19.35 -7.04
C ASP A 190 -11.49 19.59 -5.53
N PHE A 191 -12.30 18.89 -4.74
CA PHE A 191 -12.30 19.01 -3.29
C PHE A 191 -12.02 17.65 -2.65
N VAL A 192 -11.15 17.66 -1.64
CA VAL A 192 -10.88 16.52 -0.77
C VAL A 192 -11.24 16.90 0.66
N ALA A 193 -12.15 16.14 1.27
CA ALA A 193 -12.44 16.26 2.69
C ALA A 193 -11.55 15.30 3.48
N PHE A 194 -11.05 15.72 4.65
CA PHE A 194 -10.24 14.88 5.53
C PHE A 194 -10.35 15.34 6.99
N ILE A 195 -9.93 14.47 7.92
CA ILE A 195 -9.93 14.75 9.35
C ILE A 195 -8.49 14.96 9.83
N SER A 196 -8.27 16.01 10.63
CA SER A 196 -7.00 16.24 11.34
C SER A 196 -7.30 16.82 12.73
N GLY A 197 -6.67 16.28 13.78
CA GLY A 197 -6.87 16.76 15.17
C GLY A 197 -8.34 16.79 15.61
N ASN A 198 -9.14 15.78 15.20
CA ASN A 198 -10.58 15.68 15.42
C ASN A 198 -11.43 16.81 14.79
N GLN A 199 -10.92 17.50 13.78
CA GLN A 199 -11.64 18.50 13.00
C GLN A 199 -11.74 18.07 11.53
N LEU A 200 -12.86 18.43 10.89
CA LEU A 200 -13.09 18.20 9.46
C LEU A 200 -12.56 19.40 8.66
N PHE A 201 -11.77 19.10 7.64
CA PHE A 201 -11.22 20.07 6.71
C PHE A 201 -11.58 19.71 5.27
N ILE A 202 -11.52 20.71 4.40
CA ILE A 202 -11.62 20.56 2.95
C ILE A 202 -10.44 21.33 2.35
N ASP A 203 -9.75 20.70 1.41
CA ASP A 203 -8.75 21.32 0.54
C ASP A 203 -9.19 21.11 -0.91
#